data_AF-A0A524RUR1-F1
#
_entry.id   AF-A0A524RUR1-F1
#
_cell.length_a   1.000
_cell.length_b   1.000
_cell.length_c   1.000
_cell.angle_alpha   90.00
_cell.angle_beta   90.00
_cell.angle_gamma   90.00
#
_symmetry.space_group_name_H-M   'P 1'
#
loop_
_entity.id
_entity.type
_entity.pdbx_description
1 polymer ?
#
loop_
_entity_poly.entity_id
_entity_poly.type
_entity_poly.pdbx_seq_one_letter_code
_entity_poly.pdbx_strand_id
1 'polypeptide(L)'
;MLIAGFLLQVIAQTISIYSLLLIARVLLSWFPNLPWESPVLAGLSSITDPFLNVFRGLIPPIGGIDLSPILAFMALSLSQSLVSSGGASVIAAAYRAMPVS
;
A
#
# COMPACT_ATOMS: atom_id res chain seq x y z
N MET A 1 2.51 -24.36 8.00
CA MET A 1 1.41 -23.78 7.19
C MET A 1 0.67 -22.66 7.92
N LEU A 2 0.30 -22.82 9.20
CA LEU A 2 -0.38 -21.77 9.98
C LEU A 2 0.42 -20.47 10.12
N ILE A 3 1.72 -20.57 10.40
CA ILE A 3 2.61 -19.39 10.52
C ILE A 3 2.67 -18.62 9.19
N ALA A 4 2.80 -19.32 8.06
CA ALA A 4 2.82 -18.69 6.74
C ALA A 4 1.51 -17.97 6.43
N GLY A 5 0.36 -18.58 6.75
CA GLY A 5 -0.95 -17.94 6.61
C GLY A 5 -1.09 -16.67 7.47
N PHE A 6 -0.65 -16.72 8.73
CA PHE A 6 -0.63 -15.55 9.62
C PHE A 6 0.24 -14.42 9.07
N LEU A 7 1.47 -14.72 8.61
CA LEU A 7 2.36 -13.73 8.03
C LEU A 7 1.75 -13.07 6.77
N LEU A 8 1.13 -13.85 5.89
CA LEU A 8 0.45 -13.32 4.70
C LEU A 8 -0.72 -12.41 5.08
N GLN A 9 -1.47 -12.74 6.13
CA GLN A 9 -2.56 -11.89 6.62
C GLN A 9 -2.04 -10.58 7.20
N VAL A 10 -0.95 -10.60 7.97
CA VAL A 10 -0.30 -9.40 8.50
C VAL A 10 0.15 -8.50 7.35
N ILE A 11 0.82 -9.06 6.34
CA ILE A 11 1.28 -8.30 5.16
C ILE A 11 0.08 -7.67 4.41
N ALA A 12 -0.98 -8.46 4.17
CA ALA A 12 -2.18 -7.95 3.50
C ALA A 12 -2.85 -6.79 4.28
N GLN A 13 -2.90 -6.88 5.61
CA GLN A 13 -3.41 -5.80 6.44
C GLN A 13 -2.50 -4.57 6.41
N THR A 14 -1.18 -4.76 6.45
CA THR A 14 -0.22 -3.66 6.33
C THR A 14 -0.36 -2.92 5.01
N ILE A 15 -0.49 -3.63 3.88
CA ILE A 15 -0.70 -3.01 2.56
C ILE A 15 -2.01 -2.21 2.54
N SER A 16 -3.09 -2.75 3.11
CA SER A 16 -4.38 -2.05 3.21
C SER A 16 -4.29 -0.75 4.02
N ILE A 17 -3.67 -0.81 5.20
CA ILE A 17 -3.45 0.38 6.05
C ILE A 17 -2.58 1.40 5.31
N TYR A 18 -1.51 0.94 4.67
CA TYR A 18 -0.62 1.81 3.91
C TYR A 18 -1.33 2.47 2.71
N SER A 19 -2.25 1.75 2.05
CA SER A 19 -3.12 2.32 1.01
C SER A 19 -3.97 3.45 1.55
N LEU A 20 -4.56 3.30 2.73
CA LEU A 20 -5.33 4.37 3.38
C LEU A 20 -4.46 5.57 3.72
N LEU A 21 -3.23 5.36 4.21
CA LEU A 21 -2.28 6.45 4.46
C LEU A 21 -1.92 7.19 3.17
N LEU A 22 -1.69 6.49 2.06
CA LEU A 22 -1.45 7.12 0.77
C LEU A 22 -2.66 7.90 0.27
N ILE A 23 -3.88 7.36 0.43
CA ILE A 23 -5.11 8.09 0.07
C ILE A 23 -5.18 9.39 0.88
N ALA A 24 -4.98 9.31 2.19
CA ALA A 24 -4.94 10.50 3.04
C ALA A 24 -3.86 11.49 2.58
N ARG A 25 -2.63 11.04 2.34
CA ARG A 25 -1.50 11.87 1.87
C ARG A 25 -1.82 12.62 0.59
N VAL A 26 -2.47 11.96 -0.36
CA VAL A 26 -2.81 12.51 -1.68
C VAL A 26 -3.96 13.49 -1.57
N LEU A 27 -5.04 13.13 -0.86
CA LEU A 27 -6.17 14.03 -0.62
C LEU A 27 -5.72 15.29 0.13
N LEU A 28 -4.88 15.15 1.15
CA LEU A 28 -4.32 16.28 1.90
C LEU A 28 -3.42 17.15 1.01
N SER A 29 -2.68 16.56 0.05
CA SER A 29 -1.84 17.34 -0.88
C SER A 29 -2.62 18.32 -1.78
N TRP A 30 -3.93 18.12 -1.94
CA TRP A 30 -4.79 19.04 -2.70
C TRP A 30 -5.13 20.31 -1.92
N PHE A 31 -4.82 20.36 -0.62
CA PHE A 31 -5.02 21.53 0.23
C PHE A 31 -3.68 22.26 0.44
N PRO A 32 -3.43 23.40 -0.25
CA PRO A 32 -2.13 24.07 -0.24
C PRO A 32 -1.76 24.71 1.11
N ASN A 33 -2.74 24.98 1.99
CA ASN A 33 -2.54 25.71 3.24
C ASN A 33 -2.45 24.80 4.48
N LEU A 34 -2.16 23.51 4.31
CA LEU A 34 -2.02 22.59 5.45
C LEU A 34 -0.65 22.77 6.16
N PRO A 35 -0.61 22.71 7.49
CA PRO A 35 0.63 22.82 8.26
C PRO A 35 1.40 21.49 8.22
N TRP A 36 2.11 21.23 7.12
CA TRP A 36 2.90 20.00 6.92
C TRP A 36 3.99 19.78 7.98
N GLU A 37 4.35 20.83 8.71
CA GLU A 37 5.30 20.76 9.84
C GLU A 37 4.68 20.24 11.13
N SER A 38 3.34 20.10 11.18
CA SER A 38 2.68 19.48 12.32
C SER A 38 3.14 18.03 12.47
N PRO A 39 3.35 17.53 13.71
CA PRO A 39 3.89 16.19 13.93
C PRO A 39 3.12 15.06 13.21
N VAL A 40 1.80 15.21 13.09
CA VAL A 40 0.94 14.23 12.42
C VAL A 40 1.15 14.21 10.91
N LEU A 41 1.20 15.38 10.26
CA LEU A 41 1.39 15.47 8.81
C LEU A 41 2.85 15.20 8.41
N ALA A 42 3.81 15.60 9.24
CA ALA A 42 5.21 15.23 9.10
C ALA A 42 5.40 13.71 9.22
N GLY A 43 4.72 13.07 10.18
CA GLY A 43 4.69 11.62 10.30
C GLY A 43 4.14 10.94 9.04
N LEU A 44 2.97 11.38 8.56
CA LEU A 44 2.35 10.85 7.35
C LEU A 44 3.26 10.97 6.13
N SER A 45 3.83 12.15 5.88
CA SER A 45 4.76 12.38 4.77
C SER A 45 6.03 11.55 4.92
N SER A 46 6.62 11.44 6.10
CA SER A 46 7.82 10.61 6.31
C SER A 46 7.61 9.13 5.96
N ILE A 47 6.40 8.62 6.19
CA ILE A 47 6.03 7.23 5.90
C ILE A 47 5.72 7.03 4.41
N THR A 48 5.04 8.01 3.79
CA THR A 48 4.49 7.84 2.43
C THR A 48 5.38 8.39 1.32
N ASP A 49 6.17 9.43 1.60
CA ASP A 49 7.00 10.11 0.61
C ASP A 49 8.10 9.21 0.02
N PRO A 50 8.83 8.36 0.77
CA PRO A 50 9.83 7.46 0.18
C PRO A 50 9.26 6.60 -0.95
N PHE A 51 8.04 6.10 -0.79
CA PHE A 51 7.36 5.31 -1.82
C PHE A 51 6.88 6.18 -2.99
N LEU A 52 6.25 7.33 -2.72
CA LEU A 52 5.82 8.26 -3.77
C LEU A 52 7.00 8.78 -4.59
N ASN A 53 8.16 9.00 -3.95
CA ASN A 53 9.39 9.47 -4.59
C ASN A 53 9.94 8.48 -5.62
N VAL A 54 9.70 7.18 -5.47
CA VAL A 54 10.08 6.18 -6.48
C VAL A 54 9.35 6.43 -7.81
N PHE A 55 8.12 6.95 -7.75
CA PHE A 55 7.31 7.25 -8.91
C PHE A 55 7.38 8.71 -9.35
N ARG A 56 8.05 9.56 -8.56
CA ARG A 56 8.12 11.00 -8.79
C ARG A 56 8.89 11.33 -10.06
N GLY A 57 8.27 12.12 -10.93
CA GLY A 57 8.87 12.53 -12.21
C GLY A 57 8.81 11.48 -13.32
N LEU A 58 8.24 10.29 -13.08
CA LEU A 58 8.00 9.32 -14.15
C LEU A 58 6.97 9.81 -15.16
N ILE A 59 5.96 10.54 -14.68
CA ILE A 59 4.94 11.19 -15.49
C ILE A 59 5.10 12.71 -15.31
N PRO A 60 5.18 13.49 -16.41
CA PRO A 60 5.20 14.95 -16.32
C PRO A 60 3.98 15.46 -15.53
N PRO A 61 4.16 16.42 -14.60
CA PRO A 61 3.03 16.97 -13.85
C PRO A 61 2.09 17.72 -14.80
N ILE A 62 0.79 17.50 -14.64
CA ILE A 62 -0.25 18.18 -15.44
C ILE A 62 -0.89 19.25 -14.56
N GLY A 63 -0.78 20.52 -14.97
CA GLY A 63 -1.35 21.64 -14.23
C GLY A 63 -0.75 21.84 -12.83
N GLY A 64 0.50 21.41 -12.61
CA GLY A 64 1.17 21.49 -11.31
C GLY A 64 0.74 20.41 -10.30
N ILE A 65 -0.13 19.48 -10.68
CA ILE A 65 -0.55 18.35 -9.85
C ILE A 65 0.41 17.17 -10.04
N ASP A 66 0.84 16.58 -8.92
CA ASP A 66 1.65 15.36 -8.91
C ASP A 66 0.78 14.13 -9.29
N LEU A 67 1.14 13.47 -10.39
CA LEU A 67 0.46 12.27 -10.89
C LEU A 67 1.12 10.96 -10.41
N SER A 68 2.24 11.05 -9.69
CA SER A 68 2.93 9.91 -9.06
C SER A 68 2.00 9.02 -8.23
N PRO A 69 0.99 9.56 -7.51
CA PRO A 69 0.03 8.74 -6.78
C PRO A 69 -0.69 7.69 -7.62
N ILE A 70 -0.95 7.95 -8.90
CA ILE A 70 -1.66 7.01 -9.78
C ILE A 70 -0.82 5.73 -9.94
N LEU A 71 0.46 5.89 -10.31
CA LEU A 71 1.39 4.76 -10.43
C LEU A 71 1.61 4.06 -9.10
N ALA A 72 1.70 4.84 -8.01
CA ALA A 72 1.86 4.31 -6.66
C ALA A 72 0.67 3.41 -6.27
N PHE A 73 -0.57 3.82 -6.53
CA PHE A 73 -1.76 3.00 -6.28
C PHE A 73 -1.86 1.78 -7.19
N MET A 74 -1.42 1.87 -8.44
CA MET A 74 -1.34 0.71 -9.33
C MET A 74 -0.32 -0.31 -8.83
N ALA A 75 0.86 0.13 -8.41
CA ALA A 75 1.87 -0.76 -7.82
C ALA A 75 1.36 -1.40 -6.53
N LEU A 76 0.68 -0.62 -5.69
CA LEU A 76 0.15 -1.12 -4.42
C LEU A 76 -1.01 -2.11 -4.63
N SER A 77 -1.92 -1.84 -5.56
CA SER A 77 -3.03 -2.76 -5.88
C SER A 77 -2.52 -4.08 -6.45
N LEU A 78 -1.51 -4.03 -7.33
CA LEU A 78 -0.83 -5.23 -7.81
C LEU A 78 -0.20 -6.02 -6.66
N SER A 79 0.50 -5.34 -5.75
CA SER A 79 1.09 -5.99 -4.57
C SER A 79 0.04 -6.67 -3.69
N GLN A 80 -1.11 -6.02 -3.49
CA GLN A 80 -2.24 -6.57 -2.74
C GLN A 80 -2.79 -7.83 -3.42
N SER A 81 -3.01 -7.79 -4.75
CA SER A 81 -3.49 -8.95 -5.51
C SER A 81 -2.54 -10.13 -5.43
N LEU A 82 -1.23 -9.89 -5.51
CA LEU A 82 -0.21 -10.94 -5.39
C LEU A 82 -0.24 -11.58 -4.00
N VAL A 83 -0.32 -10.79 -2.93
CA VAL A 83 -0.41 -11.33 -1.57
C VAL A 83 -1.70 -12.13 -1.36
N SER A 84 -2.84 -11.63 -1.84
CA SER A 84 -4.13 -12.34 -1.74
C SER A 84 -4.14 -13.66 -2.52
N SER A 85 -3.55 -13.69 -3.72
CA SER A 85 -3.42 -14.92 -4.51
C SER A 85 -2.49 -15.94 -3.86
N GLY A 86 -1.38 -15.48 -3.27
CA GLY A 86 -0.47 -16.32 -2.48
C GLY A 86 -1.17 -16.92 -1.25
N GLY A 87 -1.98 -16.13 -0.54
CA GLY A 87 -2.79 -16.58 0.59
C GLY A 87 -3.73 -17.73 0.23
N ALA A 88 -4.45 -17.62 -0.90
CA ALA A 88 -5.34 -18.67 -1.37
C ALA A 88 -4.60 -19.98 -1.66
N SER A 89 -3.39 -19.91 -2.26
CA SER A 89 -2.57 -21.09 -2.54
C SER A 89 -2.05 -21.80 -1.29
N VAL A 90 -1.69 -21.04 -0.24
CA VAL A 90 -1.21 -21.59 1.04
C VAL A 90 -2.34 -22.27 1.81
N ILE A 91 -3.53 -21.68 1.80
CA ILE A 91 -4.74 -22.28 2.42
C ILE A 91 -5.12 -23.57 1.67
N ALA A 92 -5.09 -23.55 0.34
CA ALA A 92 -5.38 -24.74 -0.48
C ALA A 92 -4.34 -25.86 -0.24
N ALA A 93 -3.06 -25.51 -0.10
CA ALA A 93 -2.01 -26.46 0.25
C ALA A 93 -2.19 -27.03 1.67
N ALA A 94 -2.63 -26.20 2.62
CA ALA A 94 -2.94 -26.63 3.98
C ALA A 94 -4.13 -27.60 4.02
N TYR A 95 -5.19 -27.33 3.26
CA TYR A 95 -6.33 -28.23 3.13
C TYR A 95 -5.95 -29.57 2.48
N ARG A 96 -5.08 -29.57 1.45
CA ARG A 96 -4.59 -30.80 0.80
C ARG A 96 -3.70 -31.66 1.70
N ALA A 97 -2.99 -31.08 2.65
CA ALA A 97 -2.12 -31.80 3.56
C ALA A 97 -2.85 -32.39 4.78
N MET A 98 -4.12 -32.01 5.00
CA MET A 98 -4.94 -32.60 6.04
C MET A 98 -5.46 -33.97 5.58
N PRO A 99 -5.27 -35.04 6.36
CA PRO A 99 -5.89 -36.32 6.10
C PRO A 99 -7.37 -36.18 6.48
N VAL A 100 -8.19 -35.75 5.54
CA VAL A 100 -9.64 -35.80 5.69
C VAL A 100 -10.07 -37.20 5.27
N SER A 101 -10.19 -38.09 6.26
CA SER A 101 -10.77 -39.43 6.15
C SER A 101 -12.28 -39.37 5.97
#